data_AF-A0AAV4D2W0-F1
#
_entry.id   AF-A0AAV4D2W0-F1
#
_cell.length_a   1.000
_cell.length_b   1.000
_cell.length_c   1.000
_cell.angle_alpha   90.00
_cell.angle_beta   90.00
_cell.angle_gamma   90.00
#
_symmetry.space_group_name_H-M   'P 1'
#
loop_
_entity.id
_entity.type
_entity.pdbx_description
1 polymer ?
#
loop_
_entity_poly.entity_id
_entity_poly.type
_entity_poly.pdbx_seq_one_letter_code
_entity_poly.pdbx_strand_id
1 'polypeptide(L)'
;MASRLTKYLTENGYINTYLQKGGIHGVSGCLEHATMIREAIQRSKSEKLNLEVVWLDLANAYGSVPCWRNLMIPWSKPSIHP
;
A
#
# COMPACT_ATOMS: atom_id res chain seq x y z
N MET A 1 2.95 15.26 -12.29
CA MET A 1 3.80 15.17 -11.07
C MET A 1 3.65 13.82 -10.37
N ALA A 2 2.43 13.36 -10.08
CA ALA A 2 2.16 12.08 -9.42
C ALA A 2 2.80 10.84 -10.09
N SER A 3 2.64 10.67 -11.41
CA SER A 3 3.20 9.50 -12.13
C SER A 3 4.72 9.35 -11.99
N ARG A 4 5.49 10.47 -12.02
CA ARG A 4 6.95 10.44 -11.84
C ARG A 4 7.34 10.01 -10.42
N LEU A 5 6.62 10.49 -9.41
CA LEU A 5 6.84 10.13 -8.02
C LEU A 5 6.48 8.65 -7.78
N THR A 6 5.33 8.20 -8.26
CA THR A 6 4.92 6.80 -8.17
C THR A 6 5.95 5.89 -8.82
N LYS A 7 6.42 6.24 -10.03
CA LYS A 7 7.47 5.49 -10.74
C LYS A 7 8.74 5.38 -9.90
N TYR A 8 9.25 6.50 -9.38
CA TYR A 8 10.43 6.50 -8.52
C TYR A 8 10.25 5.64 -7.27
N LEU A 9 9.12 5.78 -6.57
CA LEU A 9 8.85 5.03 -5.35
C LEU A 9 8.75 3.52 -5.59
N THR A 10 8.16 3.10 -6.72
CA THR A 10 8.04 1.69 -7.09
C THR A 10 9.36 1.12 -7.59
N GLU A 11 10.09 1.82 -8.47
CA GLU A 11 11.38 1.35 -9.03
C GLU A 11 12.47 1.20 -7.96
N ASN A 12 12.43 2.02 -6.92
CA ASN A 12 13.40 1.96 -5.81
C ASN A 12 12.91 1.07 -4.65
N GLY A 13 11.79 0.36 -4.79
CA GLY A 13 11.30 -0.57 -3.78
C GLY A 13 10.73 0.07 -2.51
N TYR A 14 10.45 1.38 -2.51
CA TYR A 14 9.81 2.07 -1.38
C TYR A 14 8.33 1.69 -1.22
N ILE A 15 7.70 1.21 -2.29
CA ILE A 15 6.34 0.67 -2.28
C ILE A 15 6.38 -0.78 -2.77
N ASN A 16 5.94 -1.70 -1.91
CA ASN A 16 5.69 -3.08 -2.32
C ASN A 16 4.28 -3.20 -2.91
N THR A 17 4.18 -3.36 -4.22
CA THR A 17 2.90 -3.45 -4.95
C THR A 17 2.14 -4.75 -4.71
N TYR A 18 2.77 -5.77 -4.12
CA TYR A 18 2.05 -6.97 -3.66
C TYR A 18 1.15 -6.66 -2.45
N LEU A 19 1.57 -5.72 -1.59
CA LEU A 19 0.84 -5.32 -0.38
C LEU A 19 0.04 -4.03 -0.58
N GLN A 20 0.70 -2.97 -1.08
CA GLN A 20 0.09 -1.66 -1.29
C GLN A 20 -0.32 -1.48 -2.76
N LYS A 21 -1.62 -1.65 -3.01
CA LYS A 21 -2.21 -1.58 -4.36
C LYS A 21 -2.96 -0.26 -4.60
N GLY A 22 -3.31 0.45 -3.53
CA GLY A 22 -4.00 1.73 -3.61
C GLY A 22 -3.10 2.82 -4.20
N GLY A 23 -3.63 3.60 -5.15
CA GLY A 23 -2.90 4.72 -5.76
C GLY A 23 -1.80 4.33 -6.76
N ILE A 24 -1.67 3.04 -7.10
CA ILE A 24 -0.72 2.54 -8.11
C ILE A 24 -1.47 2.29 -9.42
N HIS A 25 -0.99 2.91 -10.50
CA HIS A 25 -1.60 2.73 -11.82
C HIS A 25 -1.32 1.33 -12.37
N GLY A 26 -2.31 0.72 -13.02
CA GLY A 26 -2.17 -0.61 -13.63
C GLY A 26 -2.31 -1.79 -12.67
N VAL A 27 -2.62 -1.56 -11.39
CA VAL A 27 -2.87 -2.63 -10.40
C VAL A 27 -4.37 -2.74 -10.11
N SER A 28 -4.94 -3.94 -10.23
CA SER A 28 -6.37 -4.22 -9.99
C SER A 28 -6.66 -4.50 -8.50
N GLY A 29 -6.17 -3.63 -7.61
CA GLY A 29 -6.16 -3.87 -6.16
C GLY A 29 -7.53 -4.20 -5.55
N CYS A 30 -8.60 -3.53 -5.99
CA CYS A 30 -9.95 -3.80 -5.48
C CYS A 30 -10.44 -5.21 -5.83
N LEU A 31 -10.19 -5.67 -7.05
CA LEU A 31 -10.60 -7.00 -7.50
C LEU A 31 -9.77 -8.07 -6.79
N GLU A 32 -8.46 -7.87 -6.67
CA GLU A 32 -7.58 -8.78 -5.94
C GLU A 32 -7.97 -8.88 -4.45
N HIS A 33 -8.24 -7.77 -3.77
CA HIS A 33 -8.65 -7.82 -2.36
C HIS A 33 -10.02 -8.47 -2.16
N ALA A 34 -10.99 -8.17 -3.03
CA ALA A 34 -12.31 -8.78 -2.95
C ALA A 34 -12.25 -10.30 -3.21
N THR A 35 -11.45 -10.73 -4.19
CA THR A 35 -11.25 -12.16 -4.49
C THR A 35 -10.53 -12.87 -3.36
N MET A 36 -9.46 -12.30 -2.80
CA MET A 36 -8.75 -12.86 -1.63
C MET A 36 -9.68 -13.06 -0.42
N ILE A 37 -10.50 -12.06 -0.09
CA ILE A 37 -11.47 -12.17 1.03
C ILE A 37 -12.50 -13.27 0.71
N ARG A 38 -13.01 -13.32 -0.53
CA ARG A 38 -13.96 -14.35 -0.96
C ARG A 38 -13.37 -15.76 -0.82
N GLU A 39 -12.12 -15.95 -1.23
CA GLU A 39 -11.41 -17.21 -1.13
C GLU A 39 -11.17 -17.62 0.32
N ALA A 40 -10.76 -16.68 1.18
CA ALA A 40 -10.61 -16.93 2.61
C ALA A 40 -11.94 -17.39 3.25
N ILE A 41 -13.06 -16.74 2.89
CA ILE A 41 -14.40 -17.14 3.35
C ILE A 41 -14.77 -18.53 2.84
N GLN A 42 -14.56 -18.80 1.55
CA GLN A 42 -14.88 -20.09 0.92
C GLN A 42 -14.11 -21.22 1.60
N ARG A 43 -12.80 -21.04 1.80
CA ARG A 43 -11.92 -22.00 2.45
C ARG A 43 -12.32 -22.27 3.89
N SER A 44 -12.60 -21.22 4.65
CA SER A 44 -13.00 -21.36 6.05
C SER A 44 -14.31 -22.13 6.18
N LYS A 45 -15.26 -21.94 5.25
CA LYS A 45 -16.49 -22.73 5.17
C LYS A 45 -16.24 -24.19 4.82
N SER A 46 -15.39 -24.49 3.83
CA SER A 46 -15.12 -25.87 3.42
C SER A 46 -14.32 -26.66 4.46
N GLU A 47 -13.37 -26.00 5.11
CA GLU A 47 -12.46 -26.61 6.09
C GLU A 47 -12.99 -26.52 7.53
N LYS A 48 -14.16 -25.90 7.74
CA LYS A 48 -14.78 -25.64 9.07
C LYS A 48 -13.81 -24.90 10.01
N LEU A 49 -13.08 -23.94 9.48
CA LEU A 49 -12.16 -23.08 10.23
C LEU A 49 -12.86 -21.80 10.67
N ASN A 50 -12.38 -21.22 11.77
CA ASN A 50 -12.77 -19.87 12.18
C ASN A 50 -12.02 -18.83 11.33
N LEU A 51 -12.73 -17.81 10.88
CA LEU A 51 -12.18 -16.68 10.13
C LEU A 51 -12.60 -15.38 10.81
N GLU A 52 -11.61 -14.59 11.19
CA GLU A 52 -11.81 -13.24 11.71
C GLU A 52 -11.24 -12.23 10.70
N VAL A 53 -12.03 -11.21 10.37
CA VAL A 53 -11.64 -10.16 9.41
C VAL A 53 -11.77 -8.82 10.10
N VAL A 54 -10.69 -8.04 10.09
CA VAL A 54 -10.64 -6.68 10.63
C VAL A 54 -10.62 -5.68 9.49
N TRP A 55 -11.60 -4.77 9.49
CA TRP A 55 -11.64 -3.64 8.57
C TRP A 55 -11.04 -2.41 9.26
N LEU A 56 -9.95 -1.88 8.70
CA LEU A 56 -9.25 -0.71 9.22
C LEU A 56 -9.43 0.46 8.25
N ASP A 57 -9.82 1.62 8.78
CA ASP A 57 -9.94 2.88 8.04
C ASP A 57 -9.26 4.02 8.81
N LEU A 58 -8.72 4.99 8.08
CA LEU A 58 -8.03 6.14 8.66
C LEU A 58 -8.96 7.37 8.64
N ALA A 59 -9.40 7.81 9.81
CA ALA A 59 -10.16 9.05 9.95
C ALA A 59 -9.35 10.25 9.43
N ASN A 60 -9.93 11.03 8.51
CA ASN A 60 -9.28 12.19 7.89
C ASN A 60 -7.89 11.87 7.30
N ALA A 61 -7.78 10.78 6.54
CA ALA A 61 -6.51 10.26 6.02
C ALA A 61 -5.60 11.32 5.37
N TYR A 62 -6.16 12.24 4.57
CA TYR A 62 -5.36 13.29 3.92
C TYR A 62 -5.10 14.50 4.83
N GLY A 63 -6.10 14.96 5.59
CA GLY A 63 -5.96 16.15 6.44
C GLY A 63 -5.15 15.91 7.71
N SER A 64 -4.92 14.65 8.09
CA SER A 64 -4.10 14.26 9.24
C SER A 64 -2.60 14.19 8.91
N VAL A 65 -2.19 14.22 7.64
CA VAL A 65 -0.78 14.24 7.26
C VAL A 65 -0.21 15.64 7.50
N PRO A 66 0.70 15.83 8.47
CA PRO A 66 1.26 17.15 8.74
C PRO A 66 2.05 17.66 7.54
N CYS A 67 1.91 18.94 7.20
CA CYS A 67 2.60 19.53 6.05
C CYS A 67 4.13 19.41 6.15
N TRP A 68 4.69 19.53 7.35
CA TRP A 68 6.12 19.33 7.61
C TRP A 68 6.59 17.89 7.38
N ARG A 69 5.69 16.89 7.49
CA ARG A 69 6.01 15.48 7.23
C ARG A 69 6.14 15.17 5.73
N ASN A 70 5.38 15.86 4.88
CA ASN A 70 5.47 15.71 3.42
C ASN A 70 6.76 16.32 2.82
N LEU A 71 7.48 17.17 3.57
CA LEU A 71 8.74 17.76 3.13
C LEU A 71 9.98 16.89 3.42
N MET A 72 9.85 15.81 4.20
CA MET A 72 10.98 14.97 4.66
C MET A 72 11.09 13.62 3.92
N ILE A 73 10.81 13.55 2.61
CA ILE A 73 11.37 12.45 1.80
C ILE A 73 12.87 12.75 1.68
N PRO A 74 13.74 11.94 2.28
CA PRO A 74 15.05 12.41 2.68
C PRO A 74 15.97 12.61 1.48
N TRP A 75 16.51 13.82 1.38
CA TRP A 75 17.75 14.17 0.67
C TRP A 75 18.98 13.53 1.34
N SER A 76 18.91 12.22 1.64
CA SER A 76 20.03 11.48 2.21
C SER A 76 20.48 10.39 1.25
N LYS A 77 21.27 10.78 0.24
CA LYS A 77 22.63 10.27 -0.07
C LYS A 77 23.10 10.93 -1.37
N PRO A 78 24.27 11.58 -1.36
CA PRO A 78 25.43 10.85 -1.87
C PRO A 78 26.57 10.89 -0.85
N SER A 79 26.92 9.72 -0.33
CA SER A 79 28.22 9.53 0.31
C SER A 79 29.27 9.42 -0.78
N ILE A 80 29.79 10.57 -1.22
CA ILE A 80 31.09 10.68 -1.89
C ILE A 80 32.10 10.94 -0.79
N HIS A 81 33.00 9.99 -0.53
CA HIS A 81 34.32 10.23 0.06
C HIS A 81 35.20 8.99 -0.18
N PRO A 82 36.53 9.15 -0.30
CA PRO A 82 37.31 10.24 -0.88
C PRO A 82 37.84 9.92 -2.29
#